data_AF-A0A1M6F699-F1
#
_entry.id   AF-A0A1M6F699-F1
#
_cell.length_a   1.000
_cell.length_b   1.000
_cell.length_c   1.000
_cell.angle_alpha   90.00
_cell.angle_beta   90.00
_cell.angle_gamma   90.00
#
_symmetry.space_group_name_H-M   'P 1'
#
loop_
_entity.id
_entity.type
_entity.pdbx_description
1 polymer ?
#
loop_
_entity_poly.entity_id
_entity_poly.type
_entity_poly.pdbx_seq_one_letter_code
_entity_poly.pdbx_strand_id
1 'polypeptide(L)'
;MKTRIILLAVFSFCLLGDTFAKRKVEEPPSDRQQWADLCYKIAQPILENMSKGELQKNMQLELSPTWDGRDKRVAYMEAFGRLMAGISPWLSLPADNTAEGQQRRQLQE
;
A
#
# COMPACT_ATOMS: atom_id res chain seq x y z
N MET A 1 -44.03 -37.34 -20.05
CA MET A 1 -43.93 -36.06 -19.29
C MET A 1 -43.22 -36.21 -17.96
N LYS A 2 -43.57 -37.23 -17.15
CA LYS A 2 -42.96 -37.48 -15.82
C LYS A 2 -41.43 -37.71 -15.85
N THR A 3 -40.91 -38.42 -16.85
CA THR A 3 -39.46 -38.67 -17.03
C THR A 3 -38.65 -37.43 -17.42
N ARG A 4 -39.24 -36.47 -18.15
CA ARG A 4 -38.60 -35.18 -18.47
C ARG A 4 -38.52 -34.26 -17.25
N ILE A 5 -39.52 -34.31 -16.37
CA ILE A 5 -39.54 -33.54 -15.12
C ILE A 5 -38.48 -34.09 -14.15
N ILE A 6 -38.30 -35.41 -14.07
CA ILE A 6 -37.26 -36.03 -13.24
C ILE A 6 -35.86 -35.68 -13.77
N LEU A 7 -35.64 -35.71 -15.09
CA LEU A 7 -34.36 -35.30 -15.70
C LEU A 7 -34.03 -33.82 -15.45
N LEU A 8 -35.02 -32.93 -15.49
CA LEU A 8 -34.84 -31.51 -15.17
C LEU A 8 -34.56 -31.27 -13.68
N ALA A 9 -35.20 -32.03 -12.79
CA ALA A 9 -34.96 -31.93 -11.35
C ALA A 9 -33.55 -32.41 -10.95
N VAL A 10 -33.06 -33.48 -11.58
CA VAL A 10 -31.69 -33.99 -11.36
C VAL A 10 -30.65 -33.02 -11.92
N PHE A 11 -30.90 -32.42 -13.09
CA PHE A 11 -30.00 -31.41 -13.66
C PHE A 11 -29.94 -30.13 -12.80
N SER A 12 -31.07 -29.72 -12.21
CA SER A 12 -31.11 -28.59 -11.27
C SER A 12 -30.41 -28.87 -9.94
N PHE A 13 -30.35 -30.13 -9.50
CA PHE A 13 -29.64 -30.52 -8.28
C PHE A 13 -28.11 -30.56 -8.49
N CYS A 14 -27.64 -30.83 -9.72
CA CYS A 14 -26.21 -30.78 -10.05
C CYS A 14 -25.61 -29.37 -10.09
N LEU A 15 -26.43 -28.31 -10.20
CA LEU A 15 -25.97 -26.91 -10.18
C LEU A 15 -25.85 -26.33 -8.76
N LEU A 16 -26.25 -27.08 -7.73
CA LEU A 16 -26.12 -26.75 -6.30
C LEU A 16 -24.89 -27.42 -5.66
N GLY A 17 -23.85 -27.69 -6.44
CA GLY A 17 -22.57 -28.09 -5.89
C GLY A 17 -21.96 -26.90 -5.14
N ASP A 18 -22.03 -26.91 -3.81
CA ASP A 18 -21.33 -25.97 -2.95
C ASP A 18 -19.84 -25.97 -3.32
N THR A 19 -19.39 -24.94 -4.02
CA THR A 19 -17.97 -24.65 -4.17
C THR A 19 -17.47 -24.22 -2.79
N PHE A 20 -17.09 -25.18 -1.95
CA PHE A 20 -16.23 -24.91 -0.80
C PHE A 20 -14.87 -24.49 -1.34
N ALA A 21 -14.78 -23.21 -1.72
CA ALA A 21 -13.52 -22.54 -1.97
C ALA A 21 -12.70 -22.69 -0.68
N LYS A 22 -11.68 -23.54 -0.72
CA LYS A 22 -10.72 -23.73 0.38
C LYS A 22 -10.20 -22.34 0.71
N ARG A 23 -10.62 -21.77 1.84
CA ARG A 23 -10.20 -20.44 2.27
C ARG A 23 -8.68 -20.48 2.32
N LYS A 24 -8.01 -19.79 1.40
CA LYS A 24 -6.55 -19.68 1.42
C LYS A 24 -6.24 -18.98 2.73
N VAL A 25 -5.70 -19.73 3.69
CA VAL A 25 -5.17 -19.14 4.91
C VAL A 25 -3.96 -18.35 4.45
N GLU A 26 -4.10 -17.02 4.41
CA GLU A 26 -2.96 -16.16 4.15
C GLU A 26 -1.98 -16.35 5.31
N GLU A 27 -0.76 -16.74 4.97
CA GLU A 27 0.31 -16.75 5.95
C GLU A 27 0.52 -15.31 6.46
N PRO A 28 0.82 -15.13 7.75
CA PRO A 28 1.11 -13.81 8.28
C PRO A 28 2.26 -13.17 7.49
N PRO A 29 2.21 -11.85 7.24
CA PRO A 29 3.26 -11.18 6.50
C PRO A 29 4.60 -11.35 7.21
N SER A 30 5.63 -11.68 6.45
CA SER A 30 6.99 -11.78 6.98
C SER A 30 7.45 -10.45 7.59
N ASP A 31 8.38 -10.50 8.55
CA ASP A 31 8.95 -9.29 9.15
C ASP A 31 9.45 -8.31 8.09
N ARG A 32 10.12 -8.80 7.04
CA ARG A 32 10.60 -7.96 5.94
C ARG A 32 9.47 -7.24 5.23
N GLN A 33 8.39 -7.94 4.92
CA GLN A 33 7.22 -7.35 4.28
C GLN A 33 6.61 -6.27 5.18
N GLN A 34 6.46 -6.54 6.48
CA GLN A 34 5.91 -5.57 7.43
C GLN A 34 6.74 -4.28 7.47
N TRP A 35 8.07 -4.39 7.53
CA TRP A 35 8.96 -3.23 7.56
C TRP A 35 9.00 -2.47 6.23
N ALA A 36 9.01 -3.18 5.10
CA ALA A 36 8.96 -2.56 3.78
C ALA A 36 7.64 -1.81 3.56
N ASP A 37 6.51 -2.42 3.90
CA ASP A 37 5.19 -1.81 3.76
C ASP A 37 5.04 -0.60 4.68
N LEU A 38 5.60 -0.65 5.89
CA LEU A 38 5.64 0.52 6.78
C LEU A 38 6.49 1.65 6.19
N CYS A 39 7.68 1.32 5.66
CA CYS A 39 8.56 2.29 5.01
C CYS A 39 7.85 2.96 3.83
N TYR A 40 7.22 2.17 2.97
CA TYR A 40 6.43 2.65 1.84
C TYR A 40 5.26 3.53 2.29
N LYS A 41 4.50 3.11 3.30
CA LYS A 41 3.36 3.87 3.85
C LYS A 41 3.76 5.25 4.36
N ILE A 42 4.97 5.40 4.90
CA ILE A 42 5.51 6.69 5.33
C ILE A 42 6.03 7.50 4.13
N ALA A 43 6.75 6.85 3.22
CA ALA A 43 7.43 7.53 2.11
C ALA A 43 6.47 8.04 1.02
N GLN A 44 5.50 7.20 0.63
CA GLN A 44 4.58 7.47 -0.48
C GLN A 44 3.89 8.83 -0.39
N PRO A 45 3.18 9.19 0.70
CA PRO A 45 2.46 10.46 0.75
C PRO A 45 3.38 11.68 0.72
N ILE A 46 4.64 11.56 1.14
CA ILE A 46 5.59 12.67 1.08
C ILE A 46 6.10 12.83 -0.36
N LEU A 47 6.65 11.76 -0.95
CA LEU A 47 7.28 11.81 -2.27
C LEU A 47 6.24 12.03 -3.39
N GLU A 48 5.11 11.33 -3.34
CA GLU A 48 4.06 11.46 -4.36
C GLU A 48 3.48 12.87 -4.38
N ASN A 49 3.11 13.43 -3.21
CA ASN A 49 2.59 14.80 -3.18
C ASN A 49 3.67 15.83 -3.51
N MET A 50 4.93 15.59 -3.17
CA MET A 50 6.03 16.49 -3.52
C MET A 50 6.28 16.50 -5.03
N SER A 51 6.25 15.35 -5.71
CA SER A 51 6.39 15.24 -7.18
C SER A 51 5.32 16.05 -7.94
N LYS A 52 4.12 16.17 -7.36
CA LYS A 52 2.99 16.93 -7.91
C LYS A 52 2.94 18.39 -7.46
N GLY A 53 3.85 18.82 -6.58
CA GLY A 53 3.81 20.15 -5.96
C GLY A 53 2.65 20.35 -4.97
N GLU A 54 2.01 19.26 -4.52
CA GLU A 54 0.82 19.28 -3.67
C GLU A 54 1.11 18.98 -2.19
N LEU A 55 2.38 18.80 -1.80
CA LEU A 55 2.75 18.42 -0.42
C LEU A 55 2.18 19.39 0.62
N GLN A 56 2.35 20.70 0.43
CA GLN A 56 1.85 21.70 1.40
C GLN A 56 0.32 21.73 1.48
N LYS A 57 -0.36 21.39 0.37
CA LYS A 57 -1.82 21.34 0.28
C LYS A 57 -2.37 20.12 1.02
N ASN A 58 -1.71 18.96 0.89
CA ASN A 58 -2.21 17.68 1.37
C ASN A 58 -1.66 17.31 2.77
N MET A 59 -0.49 17.84 3.16
CA MET A 59 0.09 17.65 4.49
C MET A 59 -0.31 18.81 5.41
N GLN A 60 -1.32 18.56 6.25
CA GLN A 60 -1.75 19.50 7.28
C GLN A 60 -0.68 19.61 8.35
N LEU A 61 -0.16 20.82 8.55
CA LEU A 61 0.93 21.07 9.49
C LEU A 61 0.39 21.40 10.88
N GLU A 62 0.72 20.55 11.85
CA GLU A 62 0.51 20.80 13.27
C GLU A 62 1.80 21.29 13.90
N LEU A 63 1.70 22.30 14.76
CA LEU A 63 2.83 22.89 15.45
C LEU A 63 2.58 22.85 16.96
N SER A 64 3.66 22.66 17.72
CA SER A 64 3.60 22.76 19.17
C SER A 64 3.11 24.14 19.61
N PRO A 65 2.33 24.25 20.70
CA PRO A 65 2.03 25.53 21.35
C PRO A 65 3.28 26.32 21.73
N THR A 66 4.43 25.66 21.90
CA THR A 66 5.72 26.25 22.28
C THR A 66 6.71 26.38 21.11
N TRP A 67 6.23 26.32 19.87
CA TRP A 67 7.09 26.38 18.68
C TRP A 67 7.82 27.73 18.53
N ASP A 68 9.04 27.67 17.98
CA ASP A 68 10.03 28.76 17.93
C ASP A 68 9.74 29.89 16.93
N GLY A 69 8.64 29.81 16.16
CA GLY A 69 8.21 30.87 15.25
C GLY A 69 8.97 30.96 13.93
N ARG A 70 9.79 29.96 13.56
CA ARG A 70 10.49 29.91 12.25
C ARG A 70 9.51 29.90 11.06
N ASP A 71 10.02 29.92 9.83
CA ASP A 71 9.12 29.70 8.69
C ASP A 71 8.54 28.28 8.74
N LYS A 72 7.20 28.18 8.79
CA LYS A 72 6.46 26.90 8.80
C LYS A 72 6.79 26.02 7.59
N ARG A 73 7.18 26.63 6.47
CA ARG A 73 7.56 25.92 5.24
C ARG A 73 8.78 25.02 5.42
N VAL A 74 9.62 25.32 6.43
CA VAL A 74 10.78 24.49 6.80
C VAL A 74 10.35 23.07 7.21
N ALA A 75 9.19 22.91 7.84
CA ALA A 75 8.70 21.60 8.27
C ALA A 75 8.54 20.61 7.09
N TYR A 76 8.06 21.08 5.94
CA TYR A 76 7.94 20.24 4.74
C TYR A 76 9.29 19.81 4.19
N MET A 77 10.27 20.72 4.18
CA MET A 77 11.64 20.41 3.75
C MET A 77 12.32 19.46 4.73
N GLU A 78 12.10 19.62 6.03
CA GLU A 78 12.58 18.68 7.04
C GLU A 78 11.95 17.30 6.88
N ALA A 79 10.64 17.21 6.62
CA ALA A 79 9.96 15.94 6.38
C ALA A 79 10.57 15.19 5.20
N PHE A 80 10.77 15.88 4.07
CA PHE A 80 11.44 15.33 2.90
C PHE A 80 12.90 14.93 3.19
N GLY A 81 13.70 15.84 3.76
CA GLY A 81 15.12 15.60 4.00
C GLY A 81 15.38 14.44 4.97
N ARG A 82 14.61 14.37 6.06
CA ARG A 82 14.69 13.27 7.04
C ARG A 82 14.23 11.94 6.44
N LEU A 83 13.16 11.96 5.65
CA LEU A 83 12.70 10.77 4.94
C LEU A 83 13.80 10.25 4.01
N MET A 84 14.29 11.08 3.10
CA MET A 84 15.31 10.68 2.13
C MET A 84 16.57 10.18 2.81
N ALA A 85 17.04 10.85 3.86
CA ALA A 85 18.20 10.38 4.63
C ALA A 85 17.98 8.97 5.22
N GLY A 86 16.77 8.67 5.70
CA GLY A 86 16.42 7.37 6.28
C GLY A 86 16.24 6.27 5.23
N ILE A 87 15.54 6.54 4.13
CA ILE A 87 15.14 5.52 3.16
C ILE A 87 16.13 5.33 2.00
N SER A 88 17.15 6.18 1.87
CA SER A 88 18.12 6.12 0.75
C SER A 88 18.76 4.72 0.57
N PRO A 89 19.21 4.01 1.62
CA PRO A 89 19.77 2.66 1.45
C PRO A 89 18.73 1.66 0.94
N TRP A 90 17.48 1.77 1.40
CA TRP A 90 16.38 0.92 0.94
C TRP A 90 16.03 1.22 -0.52
N LEU A 91 15.90 2.50 -0.90
CA LEU A 91 15.68 2.91 -2.30
C LEU A 91 16.82 2.48 -3.23
N SER A 92 18.04 2.33 -2.73
CA SER A 92 19.20 1.92 -3.53
C SER A 92 19.19 0.42 -3.91
N LEU A 93 18.28 -0.38 -3.33
CA LEU A 93 18.12 -1.79 -3.69
C LEU A 93 17.49 -1.93 -5.09
N PRO A 94 17.78 -3.02 -5.82
CA PRO A 94 17.22 -3.23 -7.16
C PRO A 94 15.69 -3.19 -7.17
N ALA A 95 15.10 -2.47 -8.11
CA ALA A 95 13.64 -2.49 -8.37
C ALA A 95 13.25 -3.75 -9.18
N ASP A 96 13.36 -4.91 -8.54
CA ASP A 96 12.99 -6.20 -9.09
C ASP A 96 11.46 -6.37 -9.26
N ASN A 97 11.03 -7.52 -9.78
CA ASN A 97 9.61 -7.79 -10.05
C ASN A 97 8.83 -8.25 -8.80
N THR A 98 9.33 -7.97 -7.60
CA THR A 98 8.62 -8.24 -6.35
C THR A 98 7.69 -7.06 -6.00
N ALA A 99 6.74 -7.27 -5.08
CA ALA A 99 5.90 -6.17 -4.59
C ALA A 99 6.73 -5.04 -3.96
N GLU A 100 7.77 -5.39 -3.18
CA GLU A 100 8.72 -4.44 -2.60
C GLU A 100 9.53 -3.69 -3.69
N GLY A 101 9.92 -4.38 -4.75
CA GLY A 101 10.62 -3.80 -5.90
C GLY A 101 9.76 -2.81 -6.69
N GLN A 102 8.46 -3.10 -6.84
CA GLN A 102 7.51 -2.17 -7.47
C GLN A 102 7.31 -0.90 -6.62
N GLN A 103 7.19 -1.03 -5.30
CA GLN A 103 7.15 0.11 -4.37
C GLN A 103 8.38 1.01 -4.55
N ARG A 104 9.59 0.43 -4.60
CA ARG A 104 10.81 1.20 -4.84
C ARG A 104 10.81 1.91 -6.18
N ARG A 105 10.38 1.23 -7.25
CA ARG A 105 10.30 1.81 -8.60
C ARG A 105 9.44 3.07 -8.59
N GLN A 106 8.24 2.98 -8.03
CA GLN A 106 7.31 4.10 -7.95
C GLN A 106 7.90 5.30 -7.19
N LEU A 107 8.63 5.06 -6.09
CA LEU A 107 9.18 6.15 -5.28
C LEU A 107 10.42 6.83 -5.91
N GLN A 108 10.99 6.25 -6.97
CA GLN A 108 12.12 6.82 -7.72
C GLN A 108 11.68 7.65 -8.94
N GLU A 109 10.42 7.53 -9.36
CA GLU A 109 9.81 8.27 -10.47
C GLU A 109 9.33 9.66 -10.04
#